data_AF-A0A9J7KDA9-F1
#
_entry.id   AF-A0A9J7KDA9-F1
#
_cell.length_a   1.000
_cell.length_b   1.000
_cell.length_c   1.000
_cell.angle_alpha   90.00
_cell.angle_beta   90.00
_cell.angle_gamma   90.00
#
_symmetry.space_group_name_H-M   'P 1'
#
loop_
_entity.id
_entity.type
_entity.pdbx_description
1 polymer ?
#
loop_
_entity_poly.entity_id
_entity_poly.type
_entity_poly.pdbx_seq_one_letter_code
_entity_poly.pdbx_strand_id
1 'polypeptide(L)'
;MKTVAVFLMCLAGTWAHMCMISPPQRGSMMGINKAGADDCALVTGPCGGRMPMPHTGIALMAGENFTVTLQKNLDHWTSSSPGMFTINMREGEEGEFKQLAMIKDMGEPSLTLYSTNITVPHPMGHGMATLQAVYVTKNPQAPAMFYECADVHIMPRP
;
A
#
# COMPACT_ATOMS: atom_id res chain seq x y z
N MET A 1 -40.36 5.30 37.09
CA MET A 1 -40.02 5.04 35.67
C MET A 1 -38.53 5.36 35.51
N LYS A 2 -37.69 4.35 35.22
CA LYS A 2 -36.24 4.54 35.07
C LYS A 2 -35.93 4.63 33.57
N THR A 3 -35.65 5.84 33.09
CA THR A 3 -35.19 6.10 31.72
C THR A 3 -33.74 5.65 31.61
N VAL A 4 -33.49 4.53 30.92
CA VAL A 4 -32.13 4.09 30.56
C VAL A 4 -31.77 4.79 29.25
N ALA A 5 -30.87 5.77 29.31
CA ALA A 5 -30.28 6.38 28.13
C ALA A 5 -29.15 5.49 27.63
N VAL A 6 -29.37 4.81 26.49
CA VAL A 6 -28.33 4.08 25.77
C VAL A 6 -27.58 5.08 24.89
N PHE A 7 -26.39 5.47 25.33
CA PHE A 7 -25.47 6.27 24.52
C PHE A 7 -24.82 5.35 23.48
N LEU A 8 -25.34 5.35 22.26
CA LEU A 8 -24.71 4.70 21.11
C LEU A 8 -23.49 5.55 20.72
N MET A 9 -22.34 5.25 21.31
CA MET A 9 -21.07 5.86 20.91
C MET A 9 -20.68 5.22 19.57
N CYS A 10 -21.10 5.85 18.47
CA CYS A 10 -20.58 5.53 17.14
C CYS A 10 -19.09 5.82 17.15
N LEU A 11 -18.28 4.79 17.42
CA LEU A 11 -16.87 4.75 17.05
C LEU A 11 -16.83 4.82 15.52
N ALA A 12 -16.89 6.03 14.98
CA ALA A 12 -16.44 6.29 13.63
C ALA A 12 -14.95 5.96 13.63
N GLY A 13 -14.63 4.70 13.38
CA GLY A 13 -13.29 4.35 12.94
C GLY A 13 -13.05 5.19 11.71
N THR A 14 -12.24 6.23 11.84
CA THR A 14 -11.57 6.74 10.67
C THR A 14 -10.72 5.57 10.20
N TRP A 15 -10.91 5.16 8.96
CA TRP A 15 -10.19 4.03 8.38
C TRP A 15 -9.12 4.60 7.47
N ALA A 16 -7.84 4.31 7.70
CA ALA A 16 -6.85 4.75 6.72
C ALA A 16 -6.95 3.87 5.49
N HIS A 17 -6.60 4.45 4.36
CA HIS A 17 -6.66 3.71 3.12
C HIS A 17 -5.54 4.16 2.23
N MET A 18 -4.87 3.20 1.60
CA MET A 18 -3.83 3.44 0.61
C MET A 18 -4.08 2.47 -0.54
N CYS A 19 -4.10 3.00 -1.76
CA CYS A 19 -4.13 2.18 -2.97
C CYS A 19 -2.74 2.22 -3.63
N MET A 20 -2.35 1.15 -4.32
CA MET A 20 -1.22 1.17 -5.25
C MET A 20 -1.76 1.27 -6.68
N ILE A 21 -1.47 2.39 -7.34
CA ILE A 21 -1.98 2.72 -8.68
C ILE A 21 -1.07 2.15 -9.77
N SER A 22 0.25 2.30 -9.58
CA SER A 22 1.27 1.81 -10.52
C SER A 22 2.42 1.17 -9.75
N PRO A 23 2.73 -0.12 -9.97
CA PRO A 23 1.93 -1.08 -10.76
C PRO A 23 0.51 -1.25 -10.17
N PRO A 24 -0.45 -1.79 -10.95
CA PRO A 24 -1.79 -2.07 -10.42
C PRO A 24 -1.72 -3.02 -9.21
N GLN A 25 -2.39 -2.64 -8.12
CA GLN A 25 -2.51 -3.49 -6.93
C GLN A 25 -3.24 -4.81 -7.20
N ARG A 26 -3.08 -5.74 -6.27
CA ARG A 26 -3.94 -6.92 -6.12
C ARG A 26 -5.36 -6.47 -5.80
N GLY A 27 -6.33 -7.24 -6.31
CA GLY A 27 -7.74 -6.92 -6.15
C GLY A 27 -8.27 -6.01 -7.27
N SER A 28 -9.21 -5.14 -6.94
CA SER A 28 -9.88 -4.30 -7.93
C SER A 28 -9.31 -2.88 -7.96
N MET A 29 -9.24 -2.31 -9.16
CA MET A 29 -9.01 -0.87 -9.35
C MET A 29 -10.33 -0.07 -9.43
N MET A 30 -11.48 -0.73 -9.34
CA MET A 30 -12.77 -0.06 -9.47
C MET A 30 -13.12 0.72 -8.21
N GLY A 31 -13.53 1.98 -8.37
CA GLY A 31 -14.04 2.80 -7.27
C GLY A 31 -12.97 3.37 -6.34
N ILE A 32 -11.68 3.10 -6.60
CA ILE A 32 -10.55 3.64 -5.82
C ILE A 32 -10.45 5.18 -5.91
N ASN A 33 -11.16 5.81 -6.84
CA ASN A 33 -11.31 7.26 -6.94
C ASN A 33 -12.26 7.86 -5.88
N LYS A 34 -12.79 7.04 -4.96
CA LYS A 34 -13.58 7.48 -3.79
C LYS A 34 -12.78 7.23 -2.53
N ALA A 35 -12.83 8.18 -1.60
CA ALA A 35 -12.16 8.03 -0.32
C ALA A 35 -12.83 6.94 0.52
N GLY A 36 -12.02 6.13 1.19
CA GLY A 36 -12.49 4.98 1.96
C GLY A 36 -12.88 3.77 1.10
N ALA A 37 -12.19 3.54 -0.02
CA ALA A 37 -12.46 2.39 -0.88
C ALA A 37 -11.97 1.09 -0.23
N ASP A 38 -12.84 0.07 -0.16
CA ASP A 38 -12.55 -1.21 0.50
C ASP A 38 -11.28 -1.91 0.00
N ASP A 39 -11.00 -1.82 -1.31
CA ASP A 39 -9.78 -2.39 -1.90
C ASP A 39 -8.49 -1.67 -1.46
N CYS A 40 -8.59 -0.54 -0.77
CA CYS A 40 -7.47 0.22 -0.24
C CYS A 40 -7.39 0.17 1.29
N ALA A 41 -8.28 -0.59 1.95
CA ALA A 41 -8.49 -0.63 3.40
C ALA A 41 -7.71 -1.76 4.09
N LEU A 42 -6.70 -2.32 3.42
CA LEU A 42 -6.24 -3.66 3.76
C LEU A 42 -5.20 -3.64 4.88
N VAL A 43 -5.54 -4.23 6.03
CA VAL A 43 -4.70 -4.19 7.26
C VAL A 43 -3.92 -5.47 7.55
N THR A 44 -4.18 -6.55 6.80
CA THR A 44 -3.54 -7.85 7.02
C THR A 44 -2.24 -7.96 6.23
N GLY A 45 -1.09 -7.94 6.91
CA GLY A 45 0.21 -8.11 6.25
C GLY A 45 0.39 -9.51 5.62
N PRO A 46 1.24 -9.66 4.58
CA PRO A 46 2.00 -8.59 3.93
C PRO A 46 1.24 -7.88 2.79
N CYS A 47 0.16 -8.47 2.28
CA CYS A 47 -0.50 -8.05 1.04
C CYS A 47 -2.01 -7.87 1.19
N GLY A 48 -2.44 -7.40 2.35
CA GLY A 48 -3.84 -7.14 2.62
C GLY A 48 -4.73 -8.39 2.66
N GLY A 49 -4.14 -9.57 2.91
CA GLY A 49 -4.84 -10.87 2.81
C GLY A 49 -5.16 -11.30 1.37
N ARG A 50 -4.65 -10.59 0.35
CA ARG A 50 -4.88 -10.91 -1.07
C ARG A 50 -3.86 -11.91 -1.59
N MET A 51 -4.35 -12.94 -2.27
CA MET A 51 -3.53 -13.94 -2.96
C MET A 51 -2.80 -13.35 -4.17
N PRO A 52 -1.62 -13.89 -4.54
CA PRO A 52 -0.94 -13.49 -5.78
C PRO A 52 -1.82 -13.60 -7.02
N MET A 53 -1.62 -12.68 -7.97
CA MET A 53 -2.27 -12.63 -9.28
C MET A 53 -1.22 -12.84 -10.38
N PRO A 54 -0.76 -14.09 -10.62
CA PRO A 54 0.43 -14.38 -11.43
C PRO A 54 0.32 -13.99 -12.91
N HIS A 55 -0.86 -13.60 -13.40
CA HIS A 55 -1.11 -13.27 -14.81
C HIS A 55 -1.48 -11.80 -15.06
N THR A 56 -1.44 -10.96 -14.04
CA THR A 56 -1.84 -9.54 -14.15
C THR A 56 -0.69 -8.56 -13.89
N GLY A 57 0.53 -9.09 -13.71
CA GLY A 57 1.70 -8.29 -13.40
C GLY A 57 2.33 -7.63 -14.63
N ILE A 58 3.01 -6.51 -14.40
CA ILE A 58 3.85 -5.86 -15.41
C ILE A 58 5.23 -6.53 -15.46
N ALA A 59 5.89 -6.48 -16.61
CA ALA A 59 7.28 -6.90 -16.73
C ALA A 59 8.23 -5.75 -16.37
N LEU A 60 9.22 -6.05 -15.54
CA LEU A 60 10.29 -5.13 -15.14
C LEU A 60 11.67 -5.75 -15.39
N MET A 61 12.66 -4.98 -15.79
CA MET A 61 14.05 -5.42 -15.93
C MET A 61 14.84 -5.23 -14.63
N ALA A 62 15.67 -6.21 -14.27
CA ALA A 62 16.59 -6.06 -13.16
C ALA A 62 17.52 -4.84 -13.34
N GLY A 63 17.65 -4.00 -12.32
CA GLY A 63 18.45 -2.77 -12.35
C GLY A 63 17.81 -1.61 -13.11
N GLU A 64 16.56 -1.70 -13.57
CA GLU A 64 15.87 -0.56 -14.17
C GLU A 64 15.27 0.36 -13.10
N ASN A 65 15.01 1.61 -13.49
CA ASN A 65 14.24 2.54 -12.68
C ASN A 65 12.76 2.44 -13.04
N PHE A 66 11.91 2.33 -12.02
CA PHE A 66 10.46 2.25 -12.17
C PHE A 66 9.78 3.26 -11.25
N THR A 67 8.74 3.94 -11.74
CA THR A 67 7.96 4.88 -10.94
C THR A 67 6.78 4.18 -10.29
N VAL A 68 6.83 4.03 -8.96
CA VAL A 68 5.70 3.56 -8.17
C VAL A 68 4.79 4.73 -7.85
N THR A 69 3.48 4.55 -8.05
CA THR A 69 2.46 5.55 -7.71
C THR A 69 1.47 4.97 -6.72
N LEU A 70 1.32 5.66 -5.60
CA LEU A 70 0.38 5.36 -4.52
C LEU A 70 -0.70 6.42 -4.51
N GLN A 71 -1.88 6.07 -3.99
CA GLN A 71 -2.92 7.02 -3.66
C GLN A 71 -3.22 6.92 -2.17
N LYS A 72 -3.09 8.03 -1.45
CA LYS A 72 -3.58 8.15 -0.07
C LYS A 72 -5.10 8.24 -0.11
N ASN A 73 -5.77 7.10 -0.11
CA ASN A 73 -7.20 7.02 -0.38
C ASN A 73 -8.06 7.60 0.75
N LEU A 74 -7.64 7.45 2.01
CA LEU A 74 -8.25 8.12 3.16
C LEU A 74 -7.17 8.56 4.15
N ASP A 75 -7.21 9.84 4.52
CA ASP A 75 -6.20 10.51 5.34
C ASP A 75 -6.29 10.16 6.82
N HIS A 76 -5.15 9.74 7.39
CA HIS A 76 -4.96 9.41 8.79
C HIS A 76 -3.81 10.14 9.45
N TRP A 77 -3.29 11.15 8.75
CA TRP A 77 -2.16 11.91 9.21
C TRP A 77 -2.45 12.62 10.53
N THR A 78 -1.43 12.70 11.37
CA THR A 78 -1.44 13.55 12.56
C THR A 78 -0.17 14.38 12.58
N SER A 79 -0.30 15.67 12.90
CA SER A 79 0.84 16.59 12.95
C SER A 79 1.86 16.24 14.03
N SER A 80 1.39 15.64 15.14
CA SER A 80 2.22 15.22 16.27
C SER A 80 3.07 14.00 15.96
N SER A 81 2.63 13.12 15.05
CA SER A 81 3.30 11.88 14.69
C SER A 81 3.04 11.53 13.22
N PRO A 82 3.74 12.19 12.28
CA PRO A 82 3.53 11.94 10.85
C PRO A 82 3.91 10.52 10.45
N GLY A 83 3.01 9.89 9.68
CA GLY A 83 3.22 8.59 9.07
C GLY A 83 4.20 8.60 7.90
N MET A 84 4.30 7.45 7.22
CA MET A 84 5.10 7.30 6.02
C MET A 84 4.57 6.17 5.14
N PHE A 85 4.85 6.24 3.85
CA PHE A 85 4.68 5.16 2.90
C PHE A 85 6.03 4.50 2.66
N THR A 86 6.11 3.17 2.74
CA THR A 86 7.29 2.42 2.32
C THR A 86 6.96 1.61 1.08
N ILE A 87 7.96 1.45 0.21
CA ILE A 87 7.87 0.60 -0.97
C ILE A 87 8.95 -0.45 -0.85
N ASN A 88 8.53 -1.71 -0.89
CA ASN A 88 9.39 -2.86 -0.66
C ASN A 88 9.23 -3.84 -1.81
N MET A 89 10.25 -4.66 -2.05
CA MET A 89 10.21 -5.70 -3.06
C MET A 89 10.76 -7.00 -2.51
N ARG A 90 10.11 -8.10 -2.91
CA ARG A 90 10.56 -9.46 -2.63
C ARG A 90 10.61 -10.26 -3.93
N GLU A 91 11.65 -11.05 -4.07
CA GLU A 91 11.79 -12.04 -5.15
C GLU A 91 11.03 -13.32 -4.79
N GLY A 92 10.21 -13.86 -5.69
CA GLY A 92 9.42 -15.07 -5.46
C GLY A 92 8.30 -14.91 -4.43
N GLU A 93 7.69 -16.05 -4.08
CA GLU A 93 6.61 -16.12 -3.07
C GLU A 93 7.14 -16.20 -1.64
N GLU A 94 8.39 -16.63 -1.47
CA GLU A 94 9.05 -16.85 -0.18
C GLU A 94 10.19 -15.84 0.01
N GLY A 95 10.51 -15.53 1.27
CA GLY A 95 11.60 -14.62 1.62
C GLY A 95 11.16 -13.27 2.18
N GLU A 96 12.15 -12.40 2.38
CA GLU A 96 12.00 -11.11 3.04
C GLU A 96 11.79 -9.96 2.06
N PHE A 97 10.95 -9.00 2.45
CA PHE A 97 10.77 -7.75 1.73
C PHE A 97 11.96 -6.81 1.96
N LYS A 98 12.58 -6.33 0.88
CA LYS A 98 13.63 -5.30 0.93
C LYS A 98 13.02 -3.94 0.61
N GLN A 99 13.19 -2.97 1.51
CA GLN A 99 12.73 -1.61 1.29
C GLN A 99 13.56 -0.95 0.17
N LEU A 100 12.87 -0.41 -0.83
CA LEU A 100 13.46 0.29 -1.97
C LEU A 100 13.29 1.81 -1.84
N ALA A 101 12.19 2.27 -1.25
CA ALA A 101 11.92 3.69 -1.06
C ALA A 101 11.03 3.95 0.16
N MET A 102 11.04 5.21 0.60
CA MET A 102 10.17 5.75 1.63
C MET A 102 9.70 7.13 1.20
N ILE A 103 8.42 7.43 1.43
CA ILE A 103 7.81 8.75 1.21
C ILE A 103 7.21 9.17 2.55
N LYS A 104 7.57 10.34 3.06
CA LYS A 104 6.97 10.87 4.28
C LYS A 104 5.56 11.38 3.98
N ASP A 105 4.59 11.10 4.86
CA ASP A 105 3.26 11.69 4.79
C ASP A 105 3.29 13.08 5.40
N MET A 106 3.00 14.11 4.60
CA MET A 106 3.06 15.51 5.03
C MET A 106 1.67 16.08 5.34
N GLY A 107 0.63 15.25 5.37
CA GLY A 107 -0.74 15.67 5.68
C GLY A 107 -1.52 16.14 4.47
N GLU A 108 -1.12 15.72 3.27
CA GLU A 108 -1.90 15.97 2.06
C GLU A 108 -3.28 15.28 2.17
N PRO A 109 -4.33 15.84 1.57
CA PRO A 109 -5.68 15.33 1.72
C PRO A 109 -5.88 13.95 1.08
N SER A 110 -7.02 13.33 1.40
CA SER A 110 -7.47 12.08 0.76
C SER A 110 -7.49 12.21 -0.77
N LEU A 111 -7.27 11.09 -1.45
CA LEU A 111 -7.11 10.93 -2.90
C LEU A 111 -5.85 11.59 -3.50
N THR A 112 -4.92 12.07 -2.67
CA THR A 112 -3.63 12.56 -3.17
C THR A 112 -2.78 11.42 -3.73
N LEU A 113 -2.16 11.66 -4.88
CA LEU A 113 -1.20 10.76 -5.51
C LEU A 113 0.22 11.07 -5.04
N TYR A 114 0.95 10.03 -4.65
CA TYR A 114 2.38 10.09 -4.36
C TYR A 114 3.11 9.22 -5.36
N SER A 115 4.19 9.73 -5.94
CA SER A 115 5.01 8.99 -6.88
C SER A 115 6.47 9.07 -6.48
N THR A 116 7.18 7.95 -6.58
CA THR A 116 8.62 7.89 -6.35
C THR A 116 9.26 6.88 -7.29
N ASN A 117 10.52 7.13 -7.62
CA ASN A 117 11.32 6.21 -8.41
C ASN A 117 11.97 5.19 -7.47
N ILE A 118 11.86 3.92 -7.85
CA ILE A 118 12.64 2.82 -7.27
C ILE A 118 13.61 2.30 -8.32
N THR A 119 14.71 1.70 -7.88
CA THR A 119 15.56 0.87 -8.73
C THR A 119 15.27 -0.59 -8.41
N VAL A 120 14.87 -1.36 -9.42
CA VAL A 120 14.70 -2.82 -9.28
C VAL A 120 16.05 -3.42 -8.89
N PRO A 121 16.16 -4.21 -7.80
CA PRO A 121 17.45 -4.75 -7.37
C PRO A 121 18.18 -5.54 -8.47
N HIS A 122 19.51 -5.46 -8.44
CA HIS A 122 20.39 -6.26 -9.28
C HIS A 122 21.59 -6.74 -8.44
N PRO A 123 21.92 -8.05 -8.44
CA PRO A 123 21.22 -9.13 -9.13
C PRO A 123 19.84 -9.42 -8.51
N MET A 124 18.91 -9.86 -9.34
CA MET A 124 17.60 -10.40 -8.96
C MET A 124 17.33 -11.58 -9.89
N GLY A 125 16.82 -12.69 -9.35
CA GLY A 125 16.47 -13.84 -10.18
C GLY A 125 15.35 -13.51 -11.18
N HIS A 126 15.21 -14.38 -12.18
CA HIS A 126 14.18 -14.21 -13.20
C HIS A 126 12.88 -14.84 -12.72
N GLY A 127 11.76 -14.18 -13.00
CA GLY A 127 10.44 -14.70 -12.66
C GLY A 127 9.62 -13.76 -11.80
N MET A 128 8.74 -14.32 -10.97
CA MET A 128 7.79 -13.54 -10.19
C MET A 128 8.46 -12.80 -9.04
N ALA A 129 8.06 -11.56 -8.83
CA ALA A 129 8.37 -10.77 -7.64
C ALA A 129 7.12 -10.04 -7.16
N THR A 130 7.12 -9.63 -5.90
CA THR A 130 6.04 -8.84 -5.30
C THR A 130 6.58 -7.46 -4.92
N LEU A 131 5.95 -6.42 -5.47
CA LEU A 131 6.05 -5.04 -4.97
C LEU A 131 5.02 -4.85 -3.87
N GLN A 132 5.45 -4.37 -2.72
CA GLN A 132 4.61 -4.05 -1.58
C GLN A 132 4.69 -2.55 -1.31
N ALA A 133 3.54 -1.93 -1.06
CA ALA A 133 3.47 -0.65 -0.39
C ALA A 133 2.91 -0.84 1.02
N VAL A 134 3.45 -0.10 1.98
CA VAL A 134 2.93 -0.05 3.34
C VAL A 134 2.73 1.39 3.77
N TYR A 135 1.51 1.77 4.14
CA TYR A 135 1.27 3.04 4.83
C TYR A 135 1.34 2.82 6.33
N VAL A 136 2.40 3.30 6.96
CA VAL A 136 2.58 3.30 8.42
C VAL A 136 1.98 4.59 8.96
N THR A 137 0.82 4.51 9.59
CA THR A 137 0.03 5.71 9.96
C THR A 137 0.65 6.51 11.10
N LYS A 138 1.25 5.79 12.07
CA LYS A 138 1.68 6.32 13.39
C LYS A 138 0.61 7.14 14.12
N ASN A 139 -0.66 6.92 13.79
CA ASN A 139 -1.81 7.55 14.43
C ASN A 139 -2.43 6.53 15.39
N PRO A 140 -2.47 6.80 16.71
CA PRO A 140 -3.02 5.85 17.69
C PRO A 140 -4.54 5.63 17.56
N GLN A 141 -5.23 6.47 16.78
CA GLN A 141 -6.67 6.35 16.49
C GLN A 141 -6.93 5.61 15.17
N ALA A 142 -5.89 5.09 14.52
CA ALA A 142 -5.95 4.39 13.24
C ALA A 142 -5.34 2.99 13.36
N PRO A 143 -5.64 2.07 12.44
CA PRO A 143 -4.80 0.90 12.25
C PRO A 143 -3.35 1.31 12.00
N ALA A 144 -2.41 0.54 12.54
CA ALA A 144 -1.00 0.90 12.51
C ALA A 144 -0.44 0.93 11.08
N MET A 145 -0.90 0.00 10.24
CA MET A 145 -0.40 -0.22 8.88
C MET A 145 -1.50 -0.63 7.91
N PHE A 146 -1.34 -0.22 6.65
CA PHE A 146 -2.14 -0.64 5.50
C PHE A 146 -1.22 -1.18 4.42
N TYR A 147 -1.63 -2.26 3.77
CA TYR A 147 -0.78 -3.07 2.91
C TYR A 147 -1.39 -3.23 1.54
N GLU A 148 -0.66 -2.81 0.52
CA GLU A 148 -0.97 -3.12 -0.87
C GLU A 148 0.17 -3.89 -1.48
N CYS A 149 -0.16 -4.84 -2.36
CA CYS A 149 0.84 -5.54 -3.15
C CYS A 149 0.47 -5.53 -4.62
N ALA A 150 1.47 -5.60 -5.47
CA ALA A 150 1.34 -5.86 -6.88
C ALA A 150 2.35 -6.94 -7.27
N ASP A 151 1.94 -7.83 -8.17
CA ASP A 151 2.82 -8.84 -8.72
C ASP A 151 3.50 -8.29 -9.98
N VAL A 152 4.80 -8.54 -10.11
CA VAL A 152 5.60 -8.11 -11.25
C VAL A 152 6.46 -9.28 -11.74
N HIS A 153 6.84 -9.24 -13.01
CA HIS A 153 7.69 -10.25 -13.61
C HIS A 153 9.07 -9.67 -13.93
N ILE A 154 10.11 -10.21 -13.32
CA ILE A 154 11.48 -9.76 -13.46
C ILE A 154 12.11 -10.43 -14.68
N MET A 155 12.50 -9.59 -15.63
CA MET A 155 13.20 -9.94 -16.85
C MET A 155 14.72 -9.76 -16.68
N PRO A 156 15.54 -10.62 -17.31
CA PRO A 156 16.97 -10.38 -17.41
C PRO A 156 17.25 -9.03 -18.06
N ARG A 157 18.29 -8.35 -17.56
CA ARG A 157 18.92 -7.26 -18.31
C ARG A 157 19.80 -7.87 -19.42
N PRO A 158 19.67 -7.43 -20.68
CA PRO A 158 20.55 -7.89 -21.78
C PRO A 158 22.03 -7.59 -21.53
#